data_AF-A0AAU4PE59-F1
#
_entry.id   AF-A0AAU4PE59-F1
#
_cell.length_a   1.000
_cell.length_b   1.000
_cell.length_c   1.000
_cell.angle_alpha   90.00
_cell.angle_beta   90.00
_cell.angle_gamma   90.00
#
_symmetry.space_group_name_H-M   'P 1'
#
loop_
_entity.id
_entity.type
_entity.pdbx_description
1 polymer ?
#
loop_
_entity_poly.entity_id
_entity_poly.type
_entity_poly.pdbx_seq_one_letter_code
_entity_poly.pdbx_strand_id
1 'polypeptide(L)'
;MGVYDRLFVPRDSPCPQCGSRADLVIQFHFGDVWLHRFRVGDTIAWSAGAKGSPRTGRFGIPGYPEWCEACGLDDEDLYVVEFDGDVITGHRRATEEDLEGFDW
;
A
#
# COMPACT_ATOMS: atom_id res chain seq x y z
N MET A 1 10.88 0.93 -14.68
CA MET A 1 10.75 1.68 -13.41
C MET A 1 9.43 2.43 -13.46
N GLY A 2 8.42 1.92 -12.75
CA GLY A 2 7.13 2.61 -12.60
C GLY A 2 7.18 3.52 -11.38
N VAL A 3 6.43 4.62 -11.43
CA VAL A 3 6.13 5.44 -10.25
C VAL A 3 5.14 4.65 -9.39
N TYR A 4 5.13 4.83 -8.07
CA TYR A 4 4.17 4.23 -7.12
C TYR A 4 3.62 5.31 -6.19
N ASP A 5 2.49 5.07 -5.55
CA ASP A 5 1.99 5.91 -4.46
C ASP A 5 2.23 5.21 -3.12
N ARG A 6 2.26 6.00 -2.03
CA ARG A 6 2.70 5.52 -0.72
C ARG A 6 1.63 5.75 0.32
N LEU A 7 1.23 4.69 1.00
CA LEU A 7 0.36 4.71 2.17
C LEU A 7 1.20 4.66 3.44
N PHE A 8 1.09 5.70 4.28
CA PHE A 8 1.75 5.78 5.57
C PHE A 8 0.78 5.34 6.66
N VAL A 9 1.12 4.25 7.36
CA VAL A 9 0.28 3.66 8.40
C VAL A 9 1.10 3.36 9.66
N PRO A 10 0.53 3.53 10.86
CA PRO A 10 1.19 3.10 12.08
C PRO A 10 1.49 1.59 12.03
N ARG A 11 2.67 1.17 12.48
CA ARG A 11 2.97 -0.25 12.64
C ARG A 11 2.21 -0.86 13.81
N ASP A 12 1.64 -2.04 13.60
CA ASP A 12 1.05 -2.84 14.69
C ASP A 12 2.12 -3.37 15.67
N SER A 13 3.32 -3.65 15.17
CA SER A 13 4.45 -4.12 15.95
C SER A 13 5.75 -3.37 15.60
N PRO A 14 6.66 -3.16 16.57
CA PRO A 14 7.97 -2.57 16.27
C PRO A 14 8.75 -3.40 15.25
N CYS A 15 9.63 -2.76 14.49
CA CYS A 15 10.54 -3.46 13.57
C CYS A 15 11.27 -4.60 14.32
N PRO A 16 11.23 -5.84 13.83
CA PRO A 16 11.79 -6.98 14.54
C PRO A 16 13.33 -6.92 14.66
N GLN A 17 14.00 -6.17 13.78
CA GLN A 17 15.46 -6.03 13.80
C GLN A 17 15.94 -4.91 14.73
N CYS A 18 15.30 -3.73 14.73
CA CYS A 18 15.80 -2.57 15.48
C CYS A 18 14.86 -2.00 16.54
N GLY A 19 13.62 -2.52 16.64
CA GLY A 19 12.61 -2.04 17.58
C GLY A 19 12.02 -0.67 17.24
N SER A 20 12.31 -0.11 16.05
CA SER A 20 11.71 1.17 15.62
C SER A 20 10.18 1.05 15.49
N ARG A 21 9.49 2.12 15.87
CA ARG A 21 8.02 2.29 15.73
C ARG A 21 7.64 3.33 14.67
N ALA A 22 8.57 3.64 13.77
CA ALA A 22 8.28 4.42 12.59
C ALA A 22 7.09 3.85 11.81
N ASP A 23 6.42 4.70 11.04
CA ASP A 23 5.33 4.28 10.16
C ASP A 23 5.80 3.15 9.22
N LEU A 24 4.90 2.22 8.93
CA LEU A 24 5.02 1.33 7.78
C LEU A 24 4.59 2.12 6.55
N VAL A 25 5.45 2.11 5.53
CA VAL A 25 5.14 2.72 4.24
C VAL A 25 4.83 1.60 3.26
N ILE A 26 3.62 1.60 2.71
CA ILE A 26 3.16 0.60 1.75
C ILE A 26 3.05 1.26 0.38
N GLN A 27 3.82 0.78 -0.57
CA GLN A 27 3.79 1.22 -1.96
C GLN A 27 2.70 0.46 -2.70
N PHE A 28 1.85 1.17 -3.44
CA PHE A 28 0.84 0.57 -4.30
C PHE A 28 0.76 1.29 -5.65
N HIS A 29 0.17 0.63 -6.63
CA HIS A 29 0.14 1.09 -8.01
C HIS A 29 -1.30 1.16 -8.55
N PHE A 30 -2.04 2.18 -8.11
CA PHE A 30 -3.45 2.39 -8.47
C PHE A 30 -3.83 3.88 -8.33
N GLY A 31 -4.62 4.41 -9.27
CA GLY A 31 -4.97 5.83 -9.34
C GLY A 31 -3.95 6.68 -10.11
N ASP A 32 -3.90 7.98 -9.84
CA ASP A 32 -2.91 8.91 -10.41
C ASP A 32 -1.56 8.81 -9.71
N VAL A 33 -0.75 7.87 -10.19
CA VAL A 33 0.47 7.47 -9.49
C VAL A 33 1.63 8.46 -9.69
N TRP A 34 1.99 9.19 -8.63
CA TRP A 34 2.95 10.30 -8.66
C TRP A 34 3.78 10.47 -7.37
N LEU A 35 4.00 9.39 -6.61
CA LEU A 35 4.67 9.41 -5.30
C LEU A 35 3.89 10.16 -4.23
N HIS A 36 2.57 10.22 -4.38
CA HIS A 36 1.68 10.79 -3.40
C HIS A 36 1.84 10.08 -2.05
N ARG A 37 1.57 10.83 -0.99
CA ARG A 37 1.63 10.34 0.40
C ARG A 37 0.21 10.32 0.94
N PHE A 38 -0.33 9.13 1.10
CA PHE A 38 -1.68 8.90 1.59
C PHE A 38 -1.69 8.38 3.03
N ARG A 39 -2.83 8.56 3.67
CA ARG A 39 -3.26 7.91 4.92
C ARG A 39 -4.62 7.24 4.70
N VAL A 40 -4.98 6.36 5.63
CA VAL A 40 -6.33 5.81 5.67
C VAL A 40 -7.35 6.95 5.83
N GLY A 41 -8.38 6.93 5.00
CA GLY A 41 -9.41 7.97 4.86
C GLY A 41 -9.18 8.91 3.69
N ASP A 42 -7.99 8.94 3.09
CA ASP A 42 -7.72 9.79 1.94
C ASP A 42 -8.38 9.23 0.66
N THR A 43 -8.70 10.15 -0.26
CA THR A 43 -9.26 9.83 -1.57
C THR A 43 -8.18 9.94 -2.64
N ILE A 44 -8.04 8.93 -3.49
CA ILE A 44 -7.11 8.96 -4.63
C ILE A 44 -7.66 9.82 -5.77
N ALA A 45 -6.77 10.34 -6.59
CA ALA A 45 -7.12 11.10 -7.79
C ALA A 45 -7.01 10.23 -9.05
N TRP A 46 -7.61 10.71 -10.13
CA TRP A 46 -7.57 10.07 -11.45
C TRP A 46 -7.02 11.05 -12.49
N SER A 47 -6.13 10.56 -13.34
CA SER A 47 -5.55 11.31 -14.45
C SER A 47 -5.58 10.48 -15.74
N ALA A 48 -5.22 11.10 -16.87
CA ALA A 48 -5.11 10.40 -18.15
C ALA A 48 -4.05 9.27 -18.13
N GLY A 49 -3.10 9.32 -17.20
CA GLY A 49 -2.05 8.31 -17.01
C GLY A 49 -2.32 7.33 -15.88
N ALA A 50 -3.51 7.38 -15.27
CA ALA A 50 -3.84 6.61 -14.07
C ALA A 50 -3.72 5.09 -14.29
N LYS A 51 -3.49 4.39 -13.18
CA LYS A 51 -3.35 2.94 -13.13
C LYS A 51 -4.63 2.32 -12.61
N GLY A 52 -5.21 1.42 -13.41
CA GLY A 52 -6.55 0.90 -13.18
C GLY A 52 -7.62 1.88 -13.65
N SER A 53 -8.80 1.79 -13.04
CA SER A 53 -9.96 2.64 -13.33
C SER A 53 -10.79 2.81 -12.06
N PRO A 54 -11.62 3.87 -11.97
CA PRO A 54 -12.57 4.01 -10.86
C PRO A 54 -13.40 2.75 -10.69
N ARG A 55 -13.60 2.34 -9.45
CA ARG A 55 -14.41 1.18 -9.07
C ARG A 55 -15.44 1.61 -8.04
N THR A 56 -16.46 0.78 -7.82
CA THR A 56 -17.46 1.00 -6.78
C THR A 56 -17.43 -0.16 -5.78
N GLY A 57 -17.66 0.14 -4.51
CA GLY A 57 -17.63 -0.85 -3.45
C GLY A 57 -16.21 -1.22 -3.05
N ARG A 58 -16.11 -2.28 -2.23
CA ARG A 58 -14.84 -2.68 -1.59
C ARG A 58 -13.98 -3.56 -2.48
N PHE A 59 -12.70 -3.25 -2.56
CA PHE A 59 -11.70 -4.05 -3.26
C PHE A 59 -10.31 -3.86 -2.66
N GLY A 60 -9.40 -4.77 -2.99
CA GLY A 60 -8.01 -4.74 -2.59
C GLY A 60 -7.06 -4.50 -3.76
N ILE A 61 -5.93 -3.84 -3.49
CA ILE A 61 -4.83 -3.64 -4.41
C ILE A 61 -3.54 -4.15 -3.74
N PRO A 62 -2.66 -4.87 -4.46
CA PRO A 62 -1.38 -5.30 -3.92
C PRO A 62 -0.54 -4.11 -3.42
N GLY A 63 0.01 -4.28 -2.23
CA GLY A 63 0.87 -3.32 -1.55
C GLY A 63 2.20 -3.94 -1.14
N TYR A 64 3.29 -3.22 -1.39
CA TYR A 64 4.65 -3.65 -1.11
C TYR A 64 5.25 -2.75 -0.03
N PRO A 65 5.67 -3.29 1.12
CA PRO A 65 6.28 -2.47 2.16
C PRO A 65 7.61 -1.88 1.68
N GLU A 66 7.93 -0.67 2.13
CA GLU A 66 9.31 -0.16 2.05
C GLU A 66 10.15 -0.73 3.19
N TRP A 67 11.47 -0.76 2.98
CA TRP A 67 12.43 -1.09 4.02
C TRP A 67 12.25 -0.23 5.28
N CYS A 68 12.63 -0.77 6.43
CA CYS A 68 12.65 0.01 7.67
C CYS A 68 13.61 1.20 7.53
N GLU A 69 13.10 2.44 7.63
CA GLU A 69 13.92 3.65 7.50
C GLU A 69 15.03 3.78 8.55
N ALA A 70 14.93 3.07 9.68
CA ALA A 70 15.90 3.14 10.77
C ALA A 70 17.09 2.18 10.60
N CYS A 71 16.85 0.96 10.10
CA CYS A 71 17.89 -0.08 10.03
C CYS A 71 18.01 -0.77 8.67
N GLY A 72 17.17 -0.43 7.70
CA GLY A 72 17.17 -1.00 6.36
C GLY A 72 16.70 -2.46 6.28
N LEU A 73 16.05 -3.00 7.33
CA LEU A 73 15.42 -4.32 7.23
C LEU A 73 14.38 -4.26 6.12
N ASP A 74 14.56 -5.11 5.12
CA ASP A 74 13.57 -5.36 4.07
C ASP A 74 12.63 -6.46 4.57
N ASP A 75 11.35 -6.12 4.75
CA ASP A 75 10.33 -7.03 5.25
C ASP A 75 9.61 -7.63 4.03
N GLU A 76 9.71 -8.94 3.83
CA GLU A 76 9.14 -9.62 2.66
C GLU A 76 7.61 -9.79 2.76
N ASP A 77 7.00 -9.39 3.88
CA ASP A 77 5.55 -9.42 4.07
C ASP A 77 4.83 -8.54 3.03
N LEU A 78 3.95 -9.15 2.24
CA LEU A 78 3.08 -8.43 1.29
C LEU A 78 1.79 -7.97 1.96
N TYR A 79 1.22 -6.88 1.44
CA TYR A 79 0.01 -6.26 1.96
C TYR A 79 -1.07 -6.14 0.88
N VAL A 80 -2.30 -5.99 1.35
CA VAL A 80 -3.44 -5.53 0.54
C VAL A 80 -3.80 -4.15 1.04
N VAL A 81 -3.79 -3.16 0.14
CA VAL A 81 -4.37 -1.84 0.39
C VAL A 81 -5.85 -1.91 0.05
N GLU A 82 -6.69 -1.56 1.01
CA GLU A 82 -8.14 -1.72 0.91
C GLU A 82 -8.79 -0.39 0.53
N PHE A 83 -9.71 -0.45 -0.44
CA PHE A 83 -10.45 0.69 -0.96
C PHE A 83 -11.95 0.47 -0.83
N ASP A 84 -12.71 1.56 -0.68
CA ASP A 84 -14.14 1.63 -0.96
C ASP A 84 -14.39 2.78 -1.95
N GLY A 85 -14.63 2.42 -3.21
CA GLY A 85 -14.58 3.38 -4.31
C GLY A 85 -13.18 3.97 -4.49
N ASP A 86 -13.06 5.29 -4.33
CA ASP A 86 -11.80 6.03 -4.46
C ASP A 86 -11.14 6.33 -3.10
N VAL A 87 -11.72 5.85 -2.00
CA VAL A 87 -11.22 6.11 -0.63
C VAL A 87 -10.40 4.94 -0.14
N ILE A 88 -9.20 5.21 0.38
CA ILE A 88 -8.39 4.21 1.07
C ILE A 88 -9.01 3.96 2.45
N THR A 89 -9.52 2.77 2.69
CA THR A 89 -10.21 2.43 3.95
C THR A 89 -9.33 1.68 4.94
N GLY A 90 -8.24 1.07 4.49
CA GLY A 90 -7.42 0.24 5.35
C GLY A 90 -6.27 -0.45 4.64
N HIS A 91 -5.65 -1.35 5.38
CA HIS A 91 -4.63 -2.25 4.89
C HIS A 91 -4.61 -3.51 5.76
N ARG A 92 -4.15 -4.61 5.19
CA ARG A 92 -3.92 -5.86 5.91
C ARG A 92 -2.76 -6.63 5.28
N ARG A 93 -2.18 -7.57 6.02
CA ARG A 93 -1.27 -8.56 5.43
C ARG A 93 -2.00 -9.36 4.36
N ALA A 94 -1.32 -9.62 3.25
CA ALA A 94 -1.80 -10.48 2.18
C ALA A 94 -1.85 -11.94 2.67
N THR A 95 -2.88 -12.67 2.28
CA THR A 95 -2.98 -14.12 2.46
C THR A 95 -2.43 -14.84 1.22
N GLU A 96 -2.22 -16.15 1.31
CA GLU A 96 -1.81 -16.96 0.14
C GLU A 96 -2.79 -16.80 -1.04
N GLU A 97 -4.11 -16.76 -0.78
CA GLU A 97 -5.12 -16.53 -1.82
C GLU A 97 -4.97 -15.15 -2.50
N ASP A 98 -4.61 -14.09 -1.76
CA ASP A 98 -4.36 -12.78 -2.36
C ASP A 98 -3.16 -12.84 -3.30
N LEU A 99 -2.10 -13.56 -2.90
CA LEU A 99 -0.88 -13.70 -3.68
C LEU A 99 -1.11 -14.49 -4.97
N GLU A 100 -1.95 -15.52 -4.93
CA GLU A 100 -2.37 -16.26 -6.13
C GLU A 100 -3.24 -15.41 -7.07
N GLY A 101 -4.03 -14.48 -6.52
CA GLY A 101 -4.87 -13.56 -7.28
C GLY A 101 -4.13 -12.36 -7.89
N PHE A 102 -2.90 -12.10 -7.46
CA PHE A 102 -2.01 -11.10 -8.07
C PHE A 102 -1.40 -11.70 -9.35
N ASP A 103 -2.21 -11.79 -10.40
CA ASP A 103 -1.76 -12.18 -11.75
C ASP A 103 -0.61 -11.24 -12.18
N TRP A 104 0.57 -11.81 -12.44
CA TRP A 104 1.86 -11.13 -12.63
C TRP A 104 2.20 -10.86 -14.09
#